data_AF-A0A915YFS7-F1
#
_entry.id   AF-A0A915YFS7-F1
#
_cell.length_a   1.000
_cell.length_b   1.000
_cell.length_c   1.000
_cell.angle_alpha   90.00
_cell.angle_beta   90.00
_cell.angle_gamma   90.00
#
_symmetry.space_group_name_H-M   'P 1'
#
loop_
_entity.id
_entity.type
_entity.pdbx_description
1 polymer ?
#
loop_
_entity_poly.entity_id
_entity_poly.type
_entity_poly.pdbx_seq_one_letter_code
_entity_poly.pdbx_strand_id
1 'polypeptide(L)'
;MTTFTKNPYAEMRKKINRIVFRDRLDKTLDGKFKHKRFSERFALANTAFIGMSGIAQLASMGTAFVMLSYLFESSPMLIRVIFSAALVSMIEVVKREATNDVMKSLNQYKEVEKFPTFLALLMVGTSIYISIEGAKILPSLFIADAMELLPEEKEAEAVKATYDTKIETLTKERENYIQTRLYHGRIRTEDSKEVMRINERIALTEHKKDSALQVLDKKNEAAQAATLLQNKAAKVAVEKERMKLGEQLVIAAIGFEILFLFSLCFSWWYYTECEKERQKAKENSSPSSDPENMPKVDKEIPAEEAKVLEVETIGVRATKKVSFKDYEQEDHVTETEKVKKDYTRICAHCDSPFIHKTHNHKYCSRACMVAAREQRKANQ
;
A
#
# COMPACT_ATOMS: atom_id res chain seq x y z
N MET A 1 52.89 58.74 26.46
CA MET A 1 51.58 58.15 26.11
C MET A 1 51.72 57.44 24.78
N THR A 2 51.82 56.12 24.78
CA THR A 2 51.83 55.32 23.55
C THR A 2 50.38 55.02 23.17
N THR A 3 49.82 55.83 22.27
CA THR A 3 48.51 55.57 21.67
C THR A 3 48.63 54.36 20.75
N PHE A 4 48.08 53.22 21.17
CA PHE A 4 47.95 52.05 20.31
C PHE A 4 46.99 52.38 19.16
N THR A 5 47.53 52.54 17.95
CA THR A 5 46.79 52.98 16.75
C THR A 5 45.73 51.96 16.31
N LYS A 6 45.83 50.69 16.72
CA LYS A 6 44.84 49.63 16.50
C LYS A 6 44.85 48.64 17.66
N ASN A 7 43.67 48.11 17.99
CA ASN A 7 43.49 47.12 19.05
C ASN A 7 44.12 45.77 18.61
N PRO A 8 45.21 45.30 19.23
CA PRO A 8 45.92 44.09 18.83
C PRO A 8 45.06 42.82 18.97
N TYR A 9 44.11 42.82 19.91
CA TYR A 9 43.17 41.71 20.10
C TYR A 9 42.13 41.62 18.98
N ALA A 10 41.75 42.75 18.37
CA ALA A 10 40.82 42.76 17.25
C ALA A 10 41.47 42.23 15.96
N GLU A 11 42.75 42.52 15.74
CA GLU A 11 43.49 41.96 14.59
C GLU A 11 43.75 40.47 14.74
N MET A 12 44.12 40.01 15.94
CA MET A 12 44.21 38.58 16.27
C MET A 12 42.88 37.86 16.05
N ARG A 13 41.77 38.42 16.52
CA ARG A 13 40.43 37.82 16.34
C ARG A 13 40.01 37.77 14.86
N LYS A 14 40.35 38.78 14.05
CA LYS A 14 40.13 38.76 12.59
C LYS A 14 40.97 37.70 11.89
N LYS A 15 42.25 37.53 12.27
CA LYS A 15 43.12 36.47 11.72
C LYS A 15 42.60 35.08 12.07
N ILE A 16 42.23 34.84 13.34
CA ILE A 16 41.67 33.56 13.79
C ILE A 16 40.34 33.26 13.09
N ASN A 17 39.43 34.24 12.99
CA ASN A 17 38.15 34.04 12.28
C ASN A 17 38.37 33.75 10.79
N ARG A 18 39.37 34.36 10.15
CA ARG A 18 39.71 34.09 8.75
C ARG A 18 40.28 32.68 8.58
N ILE A 19 41.11 32.21 9.51
CA ILE A 19 41.64 30.83 9.51
C ILE A 19 40.50 29.84 9.75
N VAL A 20 39.65 30.04 10.76
CA VAL A 20 38.50 29.16 11.03
C VAL A 20 37.51 29.14 9.87
N PHE A 21 37.26 30.29 9.23
CA PHE A 21 36.41 30.36 8.05
C PHE A 21 37.05 29.61 6.87
N ARG A 22 38.36 29.76 6.65
CA ARG A 22 39.08 29.08 5.58
C ARG A 22 39.16 27.56 5.82
N ASP A 23 39.47 27.12 7.04
CA ASP A 23 39.45 25.71 7.43
C ASP A 23 38.05 25.08 7.28
N ARG A 24 37.00 25.81 7.64
CA ARG A 24 35.63 25.34 7.44
C ARG A 24 35.28 25.31 5.96
N LEU A 25 35.65 26.35 5.20
CA LEU A 25 35.41 26.45 3.76
C LEU A 25 36.12 25.32 3.03
N ASP A 26 37.41 25.11 3.30
CA ASP A 26 38.27 24.07 2.72
C ASP A 26 37.74 22.68 3.12
N LYS A 27 37.32 22.45 4.38
CA LYS A 27 36.64 21.20 4.76
C LYS A 27 35.30 21.01 4.05
N THR A 28 34.52 22.07 3.82
CA THR A 28 33.28 21.96 3.03
C THR A 28 33.54 21.79 1.53
N LEU A 29 34.61 22.38 0.99
CA LEU A 29 35.03 22.24 -0.40
C LEU A 29 35.56 20.82 -0.62
N ASP A 30 36.46 20.34 0.23
CA ASP A 30 36.93 18.96 0.24
C ASP A 30 35.76 17.99 0.43
N GLY A 31 34.83 18.29 1.33
CA GLY A 31 33.61 17.49 1.50
C GLY A 31 32.68 17.48 0.27
N LYS A 32 32.68 18.55 -0.52
CA LYS A 32 31.89 18.67 -1.77
C LYS A 32 32.59 18.03 -2.98
N PHE A 33 33.91 18.10 -3.05
CA PHE A 33 34.71 17.57 -4.16
C PHE A 33 35.26 16.17 -3.90
N LYS A 34 35.14 15.64 -2.67
CA LYS A 34 35.43 14.23 -2.40
C LYS A 34 34.53 13.36 -3.27
N HIS A 35 35.15 12.49 -4.06
CA HIS A 35 34.43 11.47 -4.80
C HIS A 35 33.62 10.62 -3.82
N LYS A 36 32.31 10.85 -3.80
CA LYS A 36 31.38 10.05 -3.02
C LYS A 36 31.39 8.63 -3.55
N ARG A 37 31.34 7.67 -2.62
CA ARG A 37 31.17 6.26 -2.95
C ARG A 37 29.91 6.05 -3.77
N PHE A 38 29.88 5.02 -4.61
CA PHE A 38 28.69 4.71 -5.42
C PHE A 38 27.45 4.56 -4.53
N SER A 39 27.60 3.79 -3.45
CA SER A 39 26.59 3.62 -2.38
C SER A 39 26.02 4.96 -1.88
N GLU A 40 26.88 5.92 -1.55
CA GLU A 40 26.44 7.23 -1.03
C GLU A 40 25.74 8.10 -2.08
N ARG A 41 26.12 7.97 -3.37
CA ARG A 41 25.51 8.72 -4.47
C ARG A 41 24.11 8.25 -4.78
N PHE A 42 23.88 6.94 -4.76
CA PHE A 42 22.62 6.33 -5.19
C PHE A 42 21.75 5.83 -4.03
N ALA A 43 22.18 5.95 -2.76
CA ALA A 43 21.38 5.53 -1.61
C ALA A 43 19.96 6.11 -1.61
N LEU A 44 19.82 7.41 -1.85
CA LEU A 44 18.51 8.07 -1.85
C LEU A 44 17.62 7.59 -3.01
N ALA A 45 18.22 7.35 -4.19
CA ALA A 45 17.50 6.76 -5.31
C ALA A 45 17.03 5.35 -4.97
N ASN A 46 17.90 4.50 -4.41
CA ASN A 46 17.53 3.14 -3.98
C ASN A 46 16.42 3.14 -2.93
N THR A 47 16.49 4.02 -1.92
CA THR A 47 15.41 4.19 -0.94
C THR A 47 14.09 4.61 -1.60
N ALA A 48 14.14 5.51 -2.59
CA ALA A 48 12.95 5.91 -3.34
C ALA A 48 12.35 4.75 -4.15
N PHE A 49 13.18 3.93 -4.83
CA PHE A 49 12.73 2.75 -5.55
C PHE A 49 12.15 1.68 -4.62
N ILE A 50 12.76 1.44 -3.46
CA ILE A 50 12.20 0.53 -2.44
C ILE A 50 10.84 1.03 -1.94
N GLY A 51 10.72 2.34 -1.67
CA GLY A 51 9.45 2.94 -1.25
C GLY A 51 8.37 2.83 -2.34
N MET A 52 8.73 3.12 -3.59
CA MET A 52 7.86 3.01 -4.75
C MET A 52 7.41 1.57 -4.99
N SER A 53 8.33 0.61 -4.87
CA SER A 53 8.03 -0.84 -4.91
C SER A 53 6.99 -1.22 -3.85
N GLY A 54 7.15 -0.73 -2.62
CA GLY A 54 6.20 -1.01 -1.54
C GLY A 54 4.80 -0.46 -1.82
N ILE A 55 4.71 0.77 -2.34
CA ILE A 55 3.42 1.38 -2.72
C ILE A 55 2.77 0.61 -3.87
N ALA A 56 3.54 0.28 -4.91
CA ALA A 56 3.06 -0.49 -6.05
C ALA A 56 2.55 -1.88 -5.64
N GLN A 57 3.27 -2.56 -4.75
CA GLN A 57 2.84 -3.84 -4.18
C GLN A 57 1.54 -3.70 -3.38
N LEU A 58 1.42 -2.69 -2.50
CA LEU A 58 0.19 -2.48 -1.73
C LEU A 58 -1.01 -2.20 -2.63
N ALA A 59 -0.83 -1.41 -3.69
CA ALA A 59 -1.89 -1.14 -4.66
C ALA A 59 -2.30 -2.41 -5.43
N SER A 60 -1.32 -3.19 -5.90
CA SER A 60 -1.56 -4.48 -6.57
C SER A 60 -2.25 -5.49 -5.64
N MET A 61 -1.77 -5.62 -4.39
CA MET A 61 -2.39 -6.46 -3.36
C MET A 61 -3.85 -6.06 -3.10
N GLY A 62 -4.17 -4.76 -3.15
CA GLY A 62 -5.55 -4.29 -3.02
C GLY A 62 -6.45 -4.82 -4.13
N THR A 63 -6.03 -4.71 -5.39
CA THR A 63 -6.78 -5.28 -6.53
C THR A 63 -6.86 -6.80 -6.45
N ALA A 64 -5.75 -7.48 -6.12
CA ALA A 64 -5.73 -8.93 -6.03
C ALA A 64 -6.61 -9.45 -4.88
N PHE A 65 -6.66 -8.73 -3.76
CA PHE A 65 -7.53 -9.03 -2.63
C PHE A 65 -9.00 -9.00 -3.03
N VAL A 66 -9.43 -8.04 -3.85
CA VAL A 66 -10.82 -7.96 -4.32
C VAL A 66 -11.18 -9.18 -5.18
N MET A 67 -10.30 -9.58 -6.10
CA MET A 67 -10.51 -10.78 -6.93
C MET A 67 -10.59 -12.05 -6.07
N LEU A 68 -9.62 -12.26 -5.20
CA LEU A 68 -9.61 -13.45 -4.34
C LEU A 68 -10.79 -13.46 -3.37
N SER A 69 -11.17 -12.30 -2.86
CA SER A 69 -12.39 -12.15 -2.07
C SER A 69 -13.62 -12.58 -2.86
N TYR A 70 -13.72 -12.24 -4.14
CA TYR A 70 -14.83 -12.64 -4.99
C TYR A 70 -14.92 -14.16 -5.17
N LEU A 71 -13.79 -14.88 -5.22
CA LEU A 71 -13.80 -16.36 -5.28
C LEU A 71 -14.45 -17.03 -4.06
N PHE A 72 -14.48 -16.35 -2.91
CA PHE A 72 -15.10 -16.85 -1.68
C PHE A 72 -16.45 -16.18 -1.38
N GLU A 73 -17.18 -15.73 -2.40
CA GLU A 73 -18.48 -15.05 -2.22
C GLU A 73 -19.51 -15.88 -1.46
N SER A 74 -19.47 -17.22 -1.60
CA SER A 74 -20.34 -18.14 -0.87
C SER A 74 -20.00 -18.32 0.61
N SER A 75 -18.83 -17.81 1.05
CA SER A 75 -18.36 -17.96 2.42
C SER A 75 -18.73 -16.75 3.29
N PRO A 76 -18.85 -16.92 4.62
CA PRO A 76 -19.03 -15.80 5.54
C PRO A 76 -17.95 -14.73 5.35
N MET A 77 -18.34 -13.45 5.47
CA MET A 77 -17.47 -12.30 5.18
C MET A 77 -16.12 -12.37 5.91
N LEU A 78 -16.10 -12.76 7.19
CA LEU A 78 -14.88 -12.86 7.98
C LEU A 78 -13.91 -13.93 7.44
N ILE A 79 -14.45 -15.09 7.05
CA ILE A 79 -13.69 -16.18 6.44
C ILE A 79 -13.13 -15.72 5.10
N ARG A 80 -13.97 -15.12 4.24
CA ARG A 80 -13.57 -14.55 2.95
C ARG A 80 -12.39 -13.58 3.07
N VAL A 81 -12.44 -12.65 4.02
CA VAL A 81 -11.36 -11.67 4.25
C VAL A 81 -10.07 -12.37 4.69
N ILE A 82 -10.14 -13.29 5.66
CA ILE A 82 -8.96 -13.99 6.19
C ILE A 82 -8.29 -14.84 5.11
N PHE A 83 -9.06 -15.66 4.39
CA PHE A 83 -8.52 -16.52 3.33
C PHE A 83 -7.91 -15.71 2.18
N SER A 84 -8.58 -14.63 1.76
CA SER A 84 -8.06 -13.78 0.69
C SER A 84 -6.77 -13.08 1.09
N ALA A 85 -6.70 -12.54 2.31
CA ALA A 85 -5.48 -11.90 2.82
C ALA A 85 -4.31 -12.90 2.93
N ALA A 86 -4.59 -14.12 3.40
CA ALA A 86 -3.58 -15.19 3.50
C ALA A 86 -3.07 -15.60 2.11
N LEU A 87 -3.96 -15.80 1.14
CA LEU A 87 -3.59 -16.17 -0.24
C LEU A 87 -2.79 -15.07 -0.94
N VAL A 88 -3.23 -13.80 -0.86
CA VAL A 88 -2.46 -12.67 -1.41
C VAL A 88 -1.06 -12.64 -0.80
N SER A 89 -0.95 -12.78 0.53
CA SER A 89 0.34 -12.75 1.23
C SER A 89 1.25 -13.91 0.79
N MET A 90 0.69 -15.12 0.62
CA MET A 90 1.43 -16.28 0.14
C MET A 90 1.95 -16.07 -1.29
N ILE A 91 1.09 -15.58 -2.20
CA ILE A 91 1.46 -15.27 -3.59
C ILE A 91 2.59 -14.24 -3.61
N GLU A 92 2.49 -13.18 -2.80
CA GLU A 92 3.50 -12.12 -2.77
C GLU A 92 4.85 -12.62 -2.22
N VAL A 93 4.84 -13.42 -1.15
CA VAL A 93 6.07 -14.01 -0.59
C VAL A 93 6.76 -14.91 -1.61
N VAL A 94 6.01 -15.83 -2.24
CA VAL A 94 6.58 -16.77 -3.22
C VAL A 94 7.07 -16.01 -4.47
N LYS A 95 6.31 -15.01 -4.94
CA LYS A 95 6.74 -14.13 -6.04
C LYS A 95 8.04 -13.41 -5.70
N ARG A 96 8.15 -12.86 -4.49
CA ARG A 96 9.33 -12.09 -4.05
C ARG A 96 10.58 -12.96 -3.91
N GLU A 97 10.46 -14.15 -3.34
CA GLU A 97 11.60 -15.08 -3.24
C GLU A 97 12.04 -15.56 -4.63
N ALA A 98 11.10 -16.00 -5.47
CA ALA A 98 11.43 -16.47 -6.82
C ALA A 98 12.08 -15.36 -7.66
N THR A 99 11.58 -14.12 -7.59
CA THR A 99 12.17 -12.98 -8.31
C THR A 99 13.52 -12.56 -7.73
N ASN A 100 13.72 -12.64 -6.41
CA ASN A 100 15.02 -12.41 -5.79
C ASN A 100 16.07 -13.42 -6.25
N ASP A 101 15.73 -14.71 -6.30
CA ASP A 101 16.64 -15.76 -6.76
C ASP A 101 17.05 -15.56 -8.22
N VAL A 102 16.11 -15.17 -9.08
CA VAL A 102 16.39 -14.83 -10.49
C VAL A 102 17.31 -13.62 -10.60
N MET A 103 17.03 -12.55 -9.84
CA MET A 103 17.84 -11.33 -9.89
C MET A 103 19.25 -11.55 -9.32
N LYS A 104 19.38 -12.39 -8.28
CA LYS A 104 20.67 -12.80 -7.74
C LYS A 104 21.45 -13.60 -8.78
N SER A 105 20.81 -14.60 -9.39
CA SER A 105 21.38 -15.44 -10.45
C SER A 105 21.88 -14.61 -11.63
N LEU A 106 21.04 -13.68 -12.12
CA LEU A 106 21.34 -12.82 -13.26
C LEU A 106 22.48 -11.82 -12.98
N ASN A 107 22.50 -11.18 -11.81
CA ASN A 107 23.47 -10.12 -11.51
C ASN A 107 24.78 -10.62 -10.86
N GLN A 108 24.70 -11.63 -9.99
CA GLN A 108 25.86 -12.12 -9.23
C GLN A 108 26.58 -13.24 -9.98
N TYR A 109 25.85 -14.27 -10.39
CA TYR A 109 26.46 -15.48 -10.98
C TYR A 109 26.55 -15.42 -12.51
N LYS A 110 25.80 -14.51 -13.15
CA LYS A 110 25.66 -14.41 -14.63
C LYS A 110 25.17 -15.68 -15.30
N GLU A 111 24.62 -16.60 -14.50
CA GLU A 111 24.00 -17.84 -14.92
C GLU A 111 22.56 -17.81 -14.43
N VAL A 112 21.62 -18.16 -15.30
CA VAL A 112 20.19 -18.12 -14.98
C VAL A 112 19.69 -19.53 -14.75
N GLU A 113 19.34 -19.84 -13.50
CA GLU A 113 18.69 -21.10 -13.18
C GLU A 113 17.28 -21.14 -13.80
N LYS A 114 17.00 -22.21 -14.56
CA LYS A 114 15.75 -22.32 -15.33
C LYS A 114 14.52 -22.43 -14.42
N PHE A 115 14.63 -23.14 -13.30
CA PHE A 115 13.50 -23.40 -12.41
C PHE A 115 13.02 -22.15 -11.64
N PRO A 116 13.89 -21.39 -10.93
CA PRO A 116 13.48 -20.13 -10.30
C PRO A 116 12.95 -19.12 -11.32
N THR A 117 13.52 -19.08 -12.52
CA THR A 117 13.06 -18.20 -13.60
C THR A 117 11.65 -18.54 -14.06
N PHE A 118 11.38 -19.82 -14.28
CA PHE A 118 10.04 -20.29 -14.62
C PHE A 118 9.03 -19.98 -13.50
N LEU A 119 9.40 -20.27 -12.25
CA LEU A 119 8.55 -19.99 -11.08
C LEU A 119 8.27 -18.50 -10.94
N ALA A 120 9.29 -17.64 -11.09
CA ALA A 120 9.13 -16.19 -11.03
C ALA A 120 8.19 -15.68 -12.13
N LEU A 121 8.35 -16.16 -13.36
CA LEU A 121 7.48 -15.77 -14.49
C LEU A 121 6.04 -16.21 -14.26
N LEU A 122 5.83 -17.43 -13.76
CA LEU A 122 4.50 -17.95 -13.43
C LEU A 122 3.86 -17.14 -12.31
N MET A 123 4.60 -16.82 -11.24
CA MET A 123 4.08 -16.07 -10.10
C MET A 123 3.79 -14.61 -10.45
N VAL A 124 4.66 -13.96 -11.22
CA VAL A 124 4.43 -12.60 -11.74
C VAL A 124 3.22 -12.58 -12.69
N GLY A 125 3.14 -13.53 -13.63
CA GLY A 125 2.00 -13.66 -14.53
C GLY A 125 0.67 -13.88 -13.79
N THR A 126 0.69 -14.74 -12.76
CA THR A 126 -0.46 -14.99 -11.89
C THR A 126 -0.84 -13.73 -11.10
N SER A 127 0.14 -13.01 -10.54
CA SER A 127 -0.08 -11.75 -9.82
C SER A 127 -0.74 -10.68 -10.72
N ILE A 128 -0.23 -10.53 -11.95
CA ILE A 128 -0.81 -9.61 -12.95
C ILE A 128 -2.24 -10.03 -13.28
N TYR A 129 -2.47 -11.31 -13.57
CA TYR A 129 -3.80 -11.82 -13.94
C TYR A 129 -4.83 -11.58 -12.83
N ILE A 130 -4.52 -11.95 -11.59
CA ILE A 130 -5.43 -11.76 -10.44
C ILE A 130 -5.70 -10.26 -10.22
N SER A 131 -4.69 -9.41 -10.39
CA SER A 131 -4.84 -7.96 -10.25
C SER A 131 -5.70 -7.34 -11.36
N ILE A 132 -5.58 -7.81 -12.60
CA ILE A 132 -6.43 -7.39 -13.73
C ILE A 132 -7.88 -7.77 -13.47
N GLU A 133 -8.16 -9.02 -13.09
CA GLU A 133 -9.52 -9.45 -12.79
C GLU A 133 -10.11 -8.70 -11.58
N GLY A 134 -9.29 -8.46 -10.55
CA GLY A 134 -9.68 -7.64 -9.41
C GLY A 134 -10.01 -6.19 -9.79
N ALA A 135 -9.21 -5.60 -10.67
CA ALA A 135 -9.43 -4.25 -11.20
C ALA A 135 -10.72 -4.13 -12.03
N LYS A 136 -11.16 -5.20 -12.72
CA LYS A 136 -12.45 -5.23 -13.43
C LYS A 136 -13.63 -5.28 -12.47
N ILE A 137 -13.48 -5.95 -11.33
CA ILE A 137 -14.53 -6.08 -10.31
C ILE A 137 -14.63 -4.80 -9.48
N LEU A 138 -13.51 -4.18 -9.16
CA LEU A 138 -13.42 -3.04 -8.23
C LEU A 138 -14.42 -1.88 -8.49
N PRO A 139 -14.70 -1.46 -9.75
CA PRO A 139 -15.71 -0.42 -10.03
C PRO A 139 -17.12 -0.72 -9.50
N SER A 140 -17.52 -1.99 -9.41
CA SER A 140 -18.85 -2.35 -8.90
C SER A 140 -19.00 -2.06 -7.40
N LEU A 141 -17.88 -1.96 -6.68
CA LEU A 141 -17.86 -1.59 -5.25
C LEU A 141 -17.91 -0.07 -5.04
N PHE A 142 -17.49 0.73 -6.02
CA PHE A 142 -17.42 2.19 -5.91
C PHE A 142 -18.60 2.91 -6.58
N ILE A 143 -19.10 2.39 -7.69
CA ILE A 143 -20.21 2.97 -8.44
C ILE A 143 -21.46 2.18 -8.07
N ALA A 144 -22.39 2.82 -7.35
CA ALA A 144 -23.68 2.23 -7.01
C ALA A 144 -24.49 1.87 -8.26
N ASP A 145 -25.37 0.88 -8.14
CA ASP A 145 -26.30 0.55 -9.23
C ASP A 145 -27.22 1.74 -9.53
N ALA A 146 -27.68 1.82 -10.78
CA ALA A 146 -28.62 2.85 -11.20
C ALA A 146 -29.89 2.78 -10.33
N MET A 147 -30.28 3.92 -9.73
CA MET A 147 -31.54 4.02 -9.01
C MET A 147 -32.69 3.75 -9.96
N GLU A 148 -33.47 2.71 -9.68
CA GLU A 148 -34.68 2.41 -10.43
C GLU A 148 -35.78 3.36 -9.97
N LEU A 149 -36.19 4.26 -10.87
CA LEU A 149 -37.36 5.08 -10.65
C LEU A 149 -38.60 4.19 -10.76
N LEU A 150 -39.48 4.26 -9.76
CA LEU A 150 -40.79 3.65 -9.83
C LEU A 150 -41.71 4.55 -10.68
N PRO A 151 -42.51 3.98 -11.60
CA PRO A 151 -43.46 4.77 -12.35
C PRO A 151 -44.55 5.32 -11.40
N GLU A 152 -44.79 6.63 -11.47
CA GLU A 152 -45.87 7.26 -10.73
C GLU A 152 -47.18 7.04 -11.49
N GLU A 153 -47.97 6.07 -11.02
CA GLU A 153 -49.30 5.81 -11.59
C GLU A 153 -50.32 6.81 -11.06
N LYS A 154 -51.13 7.37 -11.95
CA LYS A 154 -52.26 8.22 -11.54
C LYS A 154 -53.43 7.35 -11.11
N GLU A 155 -53.97 7.63 -9.94
CA GLU A 155 -55.06 6.87 -9.33
C GLU A 155 -56.35 6.92 -10.16
N ALA A 156 -56.91 5.74 -10.43
CA ALA A 156 -58.20 5.60 -11.13
C ALA A 156 -59.41 5.94 -10.24
N GLU A 157 -59.23 5.99 -8.92
CA GLU A 157 -60.33 6.14 -7.95
C GLU A 157 -61.03 7.49 -8.05
N ALA A 158 -60.28 8.59 -8.23
CA ALA A 158 -60.85 9.92 -8.39
C ALA A 158 -61.75 10.04 -9.64
N VAL A 159 -61.36 9.37 -10.73
CA VAL A 159 -62.15 9.32 -11.98
C VAL A 159 -63.41 8.49 -11.75
N LYS A 160 -63.28 7.31 -11.14
CA LYS A 160 -64.43 6.44 -10.83
C LYS A 160 -65.46 7.16 -9.96
N ALA A 161 -65.01 7.73 -8.84
CA ALA A 161 -65.88 8.45 -7.90
C ALA A 161 -66.68 9.57 -8.58
N THR A 162 -66.05 10.38 -9.44
CA THR A 162 -66.71 11.49 -10.13
C THR A 162 -67.84 11.04 -11.05
N TYR A 163 -67.64 9.93 -11.79
CA TYR A 163 -68.66 9.41 -12.70
C TYR A 163 -69.71 8.60 -11.96
N ASP A 164 -69.34 7.87 -10.91
CA ASP A 164 -70.27 7.10 -10.08
C ASP A 164 -71.27 8.02 -9.37
N THR A 165 -70.83 9.16 -8.82
CA THR A 165 -71.76 10.16 -8.26
C THR A 165 -72.73 10.71 -9.30
N LYS A 166 -72.28 10.93 -10.55
CA LYS A 166 -73.15 11.39 -11.65
C LYS A 166 -74.18 10.32 -12.04
N ILE A 167 -73.76 9.07 -12.16
CA ILE A 167 -74.64 7.94 -12.46
C ILE A 167 -75.66 7.75 -11.34
N GLU A 168 -75.24 7.83 -10.08
CA GLU A 168 -76.13 7.75 -8.92
C GLU A 168 -77.17 8.89 -8.93
N THR A 169 -76.74 10.12 -9.23
CA THR A 169 -77.64 11.28 -9.33
C THR A 169 -78.68 11.08 -10.44
N LEU A 170 -78.27 10.61 -11.62
CA LEU A 170 -79.18 10.30 -12.73
C LEU A 170 -80.12 9.13 -12.41
N THR A 171 -79.64 8.15 -11.64
CA THR A 171 -80.45 7.01 -11.21
C THR A 171 -81.53 7.44 -10.22
N LYS A 172 -81.19 8.31 -9.27
CA LYS A 172 -82.13 8.96 -8.36
C LYS A 172 -83.14 9.84 -9.10
N GLU A 173 -82.69 10.60 -10.12
CA GLU A 173 -83.56 11.40 -10.99
C GLU A 173 -84.59 10.51 -11.70
N ARG A 174 -84.14 9.38 -12.28
CA ARG A 174 -85.00 8.37 -12.91
C ARG A 174 -86.02 7.79 -11.92
N GLU A 175 -85.57 7.36 -10.75
CA GLU A 175 -86.42 6.73 -9.74
C GLU A 175 -87.47 7.69 -9.19
N ASN A 176 -87.11 8.94 -8.90
CA ASN A 176 -88.06 9.97 -8.51
C ASN A 176 -89.08 10.26 -9.63
N TYR A 177 -88.63 10.31 -10.89
CA TYR A 177 -89.53 10.52 -12.03
C TYR A 177 -90.56 9.39 -12.14
N ILE A 178 -90.11 8.14 -11.99
CA ILE A 178 -90.98 6.96 -11.99
C ILE A 178 -91.97 7.04 -10.81
N GLN A 179 -91.48 7.24 -9.59
CA GLN A 179 -92.31 7.24 -8.38
C GLN A 179 -93.41 8.30 -8.41
N THR A 180 -93.13 9.49 -8.95
CA THR A 180 -94.08 10.61 -9.00
C THR A 180 -95.12 10.51 -10.13
N ARG A 181 -94.92 9.63 -11.12
CA ARG A 181 -95.78 9.51 -12.31
C ARG A 181 -96.45 8.13 -12.48
N LEU A 182 -96.30 7.24 -11.51
CA LEU A 182 -96.97 5.94 -11.50
C LEU A 182 -98.50 6.10 -11.40
N TYR A 183 -99.23 5.50 -12.34
CA TYR A 183 -100.68 5.38 -12.28
C TYR A 183 -101.06 3.89 -12.29
N HIS A 184 -101.74 3.41 -11.25
CA HIS A 184 -102.02 1.98 -11.02
C HIS A 184 -100.78 1.07 -11.17
N GLY A 185 -99.63 1.53 -10.67
CA GLY A 185 -98.38 0.76 -10.72
C GLY A 185 -97.73 0.66 -12.10
N ARG A 186 -98.20 1.42 -13.10
CA ARG A 186 -97.60 1.47 -14.44
C ARG A 186 -97.25 2.91 -14.84
N ILE A 187 -96.19 3.04 -15.63
CA ILE A 187 -95.79 4.30 -16.27
C ILE A 187 -96.62 4.48 -17.54
N ARG A 188 -97.13 5.70 -17.77
CA ARG A 188 -97.84 6.03 -19.01
C ARG A 188 -96.88 6.06 -20.20
N THR A 189 -97.37 5.72 -21.39
CA THR A 189 -96.55 5.65 -22.62
C THR A 189 -95.85 6.96 -22.96
N GLU A 190 -96.45 8.10 -22.60
CA GLU A 190 -95.89 9.45 -22.78
C GLU A 190 -94.68 9.70 -21.86
N ASP A 191 -94.76 9.27 -20.60
CA ASP A 191 -93.71 9.37 -19.58
C ASP A 191 -92.56 8.38 -19.81
N SER A 192 -92.84 7.26 -20.48
CA SER A 192 -91.84 6.27 -20.89
C SER A 192 -90.72 6.90 -21.74
N LYS A 193 -91.04 7.90 -22.57
CA LYS A 193 -90.05 8.61 -23.40
C LYS A 193 -89.04 9.40 -22.58
N GLU A 194 -89.45 9.96 -21.44
CA GLU A 194 -88.53 10.69 -20.55
C GLU A 194 -87.63 9.72 -19.79
N VAL A 195 -88.20 8.61 -19.30
CA VAL A 195 -87.40 7.53 -18.66
C VAL A 195 -86.37 6.95 -19.62
N MET A 196 -86.73 6.76 -20.90
CA MET A 196 -85.77 6.38 -21.94
C MET A 196 -84.66 7.41 -22.13
N ARG A 197 -84.98 8.71 -22.17
CA ARG A 197 -83.96 9.78 -22.24
C ARG A 197 -83.01 9.80 -21.03
N ILE A 198 -83.51 9.54 -19.82
CA ILE A 198 -82.64 9.45 -18.63
C ILE A 198 -81.75 8.20 -18.70
N ASN A 199 -82.28 7.05 -19.15
CA ASN A 199 -81.47 5.85 -19.37
C ASN A 199 -80.39 6.06 -20.44
N GLU A 200 -80.69 6.77 -21.53
CA GLU A 200 -79.69 7.16 -22.53
C GLU A 200 -78.60 8.06 -21.93
N ARG A 201 -78.96 9.00 -21.04
CA ARG A 201 -77.99 9.83 -20.32
C ARG A 201 -77.11 9.02 -19.38
N ILE A 202 -77.66 8.01 -18.69
CA ILE A 202 -76.90 7.08 -17.85
C ILE A 202 -75.89 6.31 -18.71
N ALA A 203 -76.35 5.67 -19.79
CA ALA A 203 -75.49 4.91 -20.71
C ALA A 203 -74.39 5.78 -21.35
N LEU A 204 -74.73 7.02 -21.73
CA LEU A 204 -73.73 7.98 -22.23
C LEU A 204 -72.69 8.34 -21.16
N THR A 205 -73.11 8.43 -19.90
CA THR A 205 -72.21 8.76 -18.77
C THR A 205 -71.30 7.59 -18.42
N GLU A 206 -71.81 6.36 -18.46
CA GLU A 206 -71.01 5.13 -18.36
C GLU A 206 -69.97 5.05 -19.48
N HIS A 207 -70.38 5.29 -20.74
CA HIS A 207 -69.45 5.33 -21.86
C HIS A 207 -68.35 6.40 -21.70
N LYS A 208 -68.70 7.57 -21.14
CA LYS A 208 -67.72 8.63 -20.82
C LYS A 208 -66.77 8.23 -19.69
N LYS A 209 -67.26 7.49 -18.68
CA LYS A 209 -66.43 6.92 -17.61
C LYS A 209 -65.41 5.95 -18.19
N ASP A 210 -65.87 4.99 -19.00
CA ASP A 210 -65.01 3.98 -19.62
C ASP A 210 -63.97 4.61 -20.54
N SER A 211 -64.38 5.59 -21.35
CA SER A 211 -63.46 6.35 -22.20
C SER A 211 -62.42 7.13 -21.38
N ALA A 212 -62.81 7.76 -20.27
CA ALA A 212 -61.89 8.47 -19.39
C ALA A 212 -60.89 7.53 -18.71
N LEU A 213 -61.33 6.34 -18.28
CA LEU A 213 -60.46 5.30 -17.72
C LEU A 213 -59.48 4.78 -18.78
N GLN A 214 -59.93 4.48 -19.99
CA GLN A 214 -59.03 4.08 -21.09
C GLN A 214 -57.97 5.14 -21.41
N VAL A 215 -58.33 6.43 -21.34
CA VAL A 215 -57.37 7.52 -21.53
C VAL A 215 -56.37 7.58 -20.38
N LEU A 216 -56.81 7.32 -19.14
CA LEU A 216 -55.93 7.25 -17.97
C LEU A 216 -54.97 6.07 -18.07
N ASP A 217 -55.47 4.89 -18.43
CA ASP A 217 -54.67 3.67 -18.61
C ASP A 217 -53.59 3.90 -19.66
N LYS A 218 -53.94 4.45 -20.83
CA LYS A 218 -52.96 4.82 -21.87
C LYS A 218 -51.91 5.82 -21.38
N LYS A 219 -52.28 6.75 -20.51
CA LYS A 219 -51.32 7.71 -19.91
C LYS A 219 -50.40 7.03 -18.91
N ASN A 220 -50.93 6.12 -18.08
CA ASN A 220 -50.15 5.34 -17.12
C ASN A 220 -49.19 4.39 -17.86
N GLU A 221 -49.64 3.69 -18.91
CA GLU A 221 -48.78 2.87 -19.79
C GLU A 221 -47.66 3.71 -20.42
N ALA A 222 -47.97 4.90 -20.93
CA ALA A 222 -46.97 5.79 -21.50
C ALA A 222 -45.96 6.28 -20.44
N ALA A 223 -46.42 6.58 -19.22
CA ALA A 223 -45.55 6.96 -18.10
C ALA A 223 -44.65 5.80 -17.63
N GLN A 224 -45.19 4.58 -17.57
CA GLN A 224 -44.42 3.37 -17.30
C GLN A 224 -43.37 3.13 -18.37
N ALA A 225 -43.74 3.22 -19.66
CA ALA A 225 -42.80 3.05 -20.76
C ALA A 225 -41.69 4.11 -20.75
N ALA A 226 -42.03 5.36 -20.46
CA ALA A 226 -41.04 6.44 -20.31
C ALA A 226 -40.10 6.19 -19.13
N THR A 227 -40.61 5.75 -17.98
CA THR A 227 -39.81 5.44 -16.79
C THR A 227 -38.88 4.24 -17.04
N LEU A 228 -39.37 3.19 -17.71
CA LEU A 228 -38.53 2.06 -18.11
C LEU A 228 -37.41 2.47 -19.08
N LEU A 229 -37.69 3.39 -20.01
CA LEU A 229 -36.69 3.90 -20.93
C LEU A 229 -35.63 4.72 -20.18
N GLN A 230 -36.04 5.56 -19.22
CA GLN A 230 -35.12 6.29 -18.35
C GLN A 230 -34.27 5.34 -17.50
N ASN A 231 -34.86 4.33 -16.87
CA ASN A 231 -34.14 3.33 -16.08
C ASN A 231 -33.13 2.55 -16.94
N LYS A 232 -33.49 2.18 -18.18
CA LYS A 232 -32.56 1.54 -19.13
C LYS A 232 -31.40 2.47 -19.48
N ALA A 233 -31.68 3.74 -19.78
CA ALA A 233 -30.64 4.72 -20.08
C ALA A 233 -29.70 4.95 -18.89
N ALA A 234 -30.23 5.02 -17.67
CA ALA A 234 -29.45 5.13 -16.44
C ALA A 234 -28.56 3.91 -16.20
N LYS A 235 -29.08 2.69 -16.40
CA LYS A 235 -28.29 1.45 -16.32
C LYS A 235 -27.13 1.45 -17.31
N VAL A 236 -27.39 1.80 -18.58
CA VAL A 236 -26.33 1.88 -19.62
C VAL A 236 -25.28 2.95 -19.27
N ALA A 237 -25.69 4.09 -18.70
CA ALA A 237 -24.76 5.13 -18.27
C ALA A 237 -23.83 4.63 -17.14
N VAL A 238 -24.38 3.96 -16.13
CA VAL A 238 -23.62 3.36 -15.02
C VAL A 238 -22.68 2.25 -15.51
N GLU A 239 -23.14 1.37 -16.40
CA GLU A 239 -22.28 0.34 -17.00
C GLU A 239 -21.11 0.94 -17.77
N LYS A 240 -21.36 2.00 -18.55
CA LYS A 240 -20.30 2.70 -19.29
C LYS A 240 -19.28 3.34 -18.36
N GLU A 241 -19.72 3.93 -17.25
CA GLU A 241 -18.84 4.50 -16.24
C GLU A 241 -17.99 3.42 -15.55
N ARG A 242 -18.61 2.30 -15.17
CA ARG A 242 -17.93 1.13 -14.61
C ARG A 242 -16.87 0.57 -15.56
N MET A 243 -17.20 0.42 -16.85
CA MET A 243 -16.25 -0.06 -17.86
C MET A 243 -15.06 0.89 -18.00
N LYS A 244 -15.31 2.19 -18.10
CA LYS A 244 -14.23 3.19 -18.22
C LYS A 244 -13.32 3.20 -16.99
N LEU A 245 -13.89 3.13 -15.78
CA LEU A 245 -13.11 3.04 -14.55
C LEU A 245 -12.33 1.72 -14.47
N GLY A 246 -12.96 0.61 -14.86
CA GLY A 246 -12.33 -0.71 -14.93
C GLY A 246 -11.11 -0.72 -15.85
N GLU A 247 -11.23 -0.15 -17.05
CA GLU A 247 -10.10 -0.01 -17.98
C GLU A 247 -8.93 0.78 -17.37
N GLN A 248 -9.22 1.91 -16.70
CA GLN A 248 -8.20 2.72 -16.03
C GLN A 248 -7.50 1.95 -14.91
N LEU A 249 -8.27 1.20 -14.11
CA LEU A 249 -7.74 0.39 -13.01
C LEU A 249 -6.91 -0.79 -13.53
N VAL A 250 -7.30 -1.42 -14.64
CA VAL A 250 -6.53 -2.49 -15.28
C VAL A 250 -5.18 -1.97 -15.76
N ILE A 251 -5.15 -0.82 -16.43
CA ILE A 251 -3.90 -0.18 -16.86
C ILE A 251 -3.02 0.15 -15.65
N ALA A 252 -3.61 0.70 -14.57
CA ALA A 252 -2.90 1.01 -13.35
C ALA A 252 -2.32 -0.26 -12.67
N ALA A 253 -3.10 -1.34 -12.58
CA ALA A 253 -2.66 -2.61 -11.99
C ALA A 253 -1.46 -3.21 -12.73
N ILE A 254 -1.50 -3.21 -14.08
CA ILE A 254 -0.35 -3.62 -14.90
C ILE A 254 0.84 -2.69 -14.66
N GLY A 255 0.60 -1.38 -14.62
CA GLY A 255 1.61 -0.37 -14.34
C GLY A 255 2.32 -0.58 -13.01
N PHE A 256 1.57 -0.92 -11.94
CA PHE A 256 2.14 -1.20 -10.62
C PHE A 256 3.02 -2.46 -10.63
N GLU A 257 2.61 -3.54 -11.28
CA GLU A 257 3.45 -4.76 -11.37
C GLU A 257 4.73 -4.50 -12.19
N ILE A 258 4.64 -3.75 -13.29
CA ILE A 258 5.82 -3.34 -14.07
C ILE A 258 6.74 -2.45 -13.24
N LEU A 259 6.18 -1.48 -12.49
CA LEU A 259 6.94 -0.58 -11.63
C LEU A 259 7.64 -1.33 -10.49
N PHE A 260 6.98 -2.35 -9.93
CA PHE A 260 7.57 -3.28 -8.97
C PHE A 260 8.79 -3.99 -9.58
N LEU A 261 8.66 -4.59 -10.77
CA LEU A 261 9.78 -5.26 -11.43
C LEU A 261 10.94 -4.30 -11.72
N PHE A 262 10.67 -3.09 -12.22
CA PHE A 262 11.71 -2.09 -12.45
C PHE A 262 12.42 -1.68 -11.15
N SER A 263 11.67 -1.50 -10.07
CA SER A 263 12.22 -1.15 -8.76
C SER A 263 13.09 -2.27 -8.19
N LEU A 264 12.68 -3.53 -8.40
CA LEU A 264 13.45 -4.72 -8.03
C LEU A 264 14.76 -4.79 -8.82
N CYS A 265 14.70 -4.62 -10.14
CA CYS A 265 15.87 -4.59 -11.02
C CYS A 265 16.86 -3.50 -10.60
N PHE A 266 16.37 -2.28 -10.33
CA PHE A 266 17.22 -1.18 -9.87
C PHE A 266 17.86 -1.47 -8.52
N SER A 267 17.09 -2.01 -7.58
CA SER A 267 17.59 -2.34 -6.23
C SER A 267 18.71 -3.38 -6.30
N TRP A 268 18.53 -4.42 -7.11
CA TRP A 268 19.56 -5.44 -7.31
C TRP A 268 20.80 -4.89 -8.01
N TRP A 269 20.63 -4.10 -9.07
CA TRP A 269 21.74 -3.40 -9.71
C TRP A 269 22.54 -2.55 -8.69
N TYR A 270 21.84 -1.78 -7.86
CA TYR A 270 22.45 -0.98 -6.81
C TYR A 270 23.24 -1.85 -5.81
N TYR A 271 22.69 -2.98 -5.36
CA TYR A 271 23.38 -3.88 -4.44
C TYR A 271 24.64 -4.51 -5.06
N THR A 272 24.55 -4.97 -6.31
CA THR A 272 25.69 -5.55 -7.03
C THR A 272 26.82 -4.54 -7.23
N GLU A 273 26.52 -3.29 -7.58
CA GLU A 273 27.54 -2.24 -7.69
C GLU A 273 28.15 -1.86 -6.33
N CYS A 274 27.35 -1.85 -5.26
CA CYS A 274 27.88 -1.66 -3.90
C CYS A 274 28.82 -2.80 -3.49
N GLU A 275 28.51 -4.04 -3.87
CA GLU A 275 29.36 -5.20 -3.58
C GLU A 275 30.68 -5.13 -4.34
N LYS A 276 30.65 -4.78 -5.64
CA LYS A 276 31.87 -4.54 -6.44
C LYS A 276 32.75 -3.45 -5.84
N GLU A 277 32.16 -2.36 -5.34
CA GLU A 277 32.89 -1.29 -4.66
C GLU A 277 33.56 -1.78 -3.37
N ARG A 278 32.89 -2.66 -2.61
CA ARG A 278 33.44 -3.28 -1.39
C ARG A 278 34.59 -4.24 -1.71
N GLN A 279 34.47 -5.07 -2.75
CA GLN A 279 35.53 -5.99 -3.17
C GLN A 279 36.79 -5.23 -3.58
N LYS A 280 36.66 -4.19 -4.42
CA LYS A 280 37.78 -3.30 -4.79
C LYS A 280 38.41 -2.60 -3.59
N ALA A 281 37.61 -2.22 -2.59
CA ALA A 281 38.14 -1.62 -1.36
C ALA A 281 38.94 -2.63 -0.53
N LYS A 282 38.50 -3.89 -0.47
CA LYS A 282 39.23 -4.98 0.19
C LYS A 282 40.56 -5.26 -0.51
N GLU A 283 40.55 -5.42 -1.83
CA GLU A 283 41.75 -5.63 -2.66
C GLU A 283 42.80 -4.53 -2.47
N ASN A 284 42.40 -3.27 -2.46
CA ASN A 284 43.31 -2.14 -2.26
C ASN A 284 43.81 -1.98 -0.82
N SER A 285 43.17 -2.64 0.15
CA SER A 285 43.52 -2.56 1.58
C SER A 285 44.37 -3.73 2.07
N SER A 286 44.47 -4.81 1.29
CA SER A 286 45.38 -5.92 1.56
C SER A 286 46.82 -5.44 1.30
N PRO A 287 47.71 -5.43 2.29
CA PRO A 287 49.12 -5.16 2.03
C PRO A 287 49.63 -6.25 1.08
N SER A 288 50.21 -5.84 -0.05
CA SER A 288 50.95 -6.72 -0.95
C SER A 288 51.94 -7.53 -0.10
N SER A 289 51.63 -8.80 0.09
CA SER A 289 52.51 -9.79 0.70
C SER A 289 53.21 -10.58 -0.41
N ASP A 290 53.78 -9.87 -1.39
CA ASP A 290 54.76 -10.45 -2.32
C ASP A 290 56.15 -10.01 -1.83
N PRO A 291 56.90 -10.88 -1.13
CA PRO A 291 58.27 -10.63 -0.76
C PRO A 291 59.20 -11.02 -1.91
N GLU A 292 59.03 -10.48 -3.12
CA GLU A 292 59.91 -10.85 -4.23
C GLU A 292 60.01 -9.76 -5.29
N ASN A 293 60.70 -8.67 -4.95
CA ASN A 293 61.64 -7.94 -5.82
C ASN A 293 62.02 -6.60 -5.16
N MET A 294 62.97 -6.64 -4.22
CA MET A 294 63.79 -5.47 -3.99
C MET A 294 64.91 -5.47 -5.03
N PRO A 295 65.10 -4.41 -5.84
CA PRO A 295 66.31 -4.25 -6.62
C PRO A 295 67.48 -4.12 -5.64
N LYS A 296 68.47 -5.02 -5.76
CA LYS A 296 69.77 -4.88 -5.08
C LYS A 296 70.39 -3.57 -5.54
N VAL A 297 70.39 -2.58 -4.64
CA VAL A 297 71.18 -1.36 -4.79
C VAL A 297 72.46 -1.61 -4.01
N ASP A 298 73.51 -2.03 -4.73
CA ASP A 298 74.88 -1.98 -4.22
C ASP A 298 75.29 -0.51 -4.12
N LYS A 299 75.33 0.04 -2.91
CA LYS A 299 76.11 1.25 -2.62
C LYS A 299 76.79 1.16 -1.26
N GLU A 300 78.10 1.08 -1.35
CA GLU A 300 79.10 1.31 -0.31
C GLU A 300 79.08 2.76 0.21
N ILE A 301 79.05 2.89 1.55
CA ILE A 301 79.74 3.90 2.41
C ILE A 301 79.15 5.34 2.45
N PRO A 302 79.32 6.17 3.53
CA PRO A 302 79.60 5.95 4.96
C PRO A 302 78.54 6.55 5.91
N ALA A 303 78.69 6.23 7.19
CA ALA A 303 78.00 6.84 8.33
C ALA A 303 78.27 8.35 8.46
N GLU A 304 77.21 9.13 8.62
CA GLU A 304 77.29 10.46 9.22
C GLU A 304 76.03 10.73 10.07
N GLU A 305 76.28 11.18 11.29
CA GLU A 305 75.32 11.39 12.38
C GLU A 305 74.30 12.49 12.03
N ALA A 306 73.01 12.18 12.12
CA ALA A 306 71.97 13.20 12.10
C ALA A 306 70.97 12.97 13.24
N LYS A 307 70.90 14.00 14.09
CA LYS A 307 70.20 14.10 15.37
C LYS A 307 68.71 13.73 15.30
N VAL A 308 68.31 12.97 16.30
CA VAL A 308 66.93 12.68 16.72
C VAL A 308 66.20 13.99 17.02
N LEU A 309 65.11 14.25 16.30
CA LEU A 309 64.10 15.25 16.64
C LEU A 309 62.83 14.49 17.03
N GLU A 310 62.63 14.41 18.33
CA GLU A 310 61.49 13.79 19.01
C GLU A 310 60.24 14.63 18.75
N VAL A 311 59.28 14.09 17.98
CA VAL A 311 57.96 14.70 17.81
C VAL A 311 56.96 13.88 18.63
N GLU A 312 56.50 14.52 19.69
CA GLU A 312 55.46 14.10 20.61
C GLU A 312 54.13 13.83 19.87
N THR A 313 53.74 12.56 19.75
CA THR A 313 52.43 12.17 19.22
C THR A 313 51.34 12.40 20.27
N ILE A 314 50.59 13.49 20.11
CA ILE A 314 49.35 13.75 20.85
C ILE A 314 48.24 12.82 20.35
N GLY A 315 47.63 12.09 21.28
CA GLY A 315 46.66 11.02 21.03
C GLY A 315 45.40 11.45 20.27
N VAL A 316 45.10 10.72 19.19
CA VAL A 316 43.83 10.80 18.49
C VAL A 316 42.81 9.87 19.15
N ARG A 317 41.75 10.48 19.69
CA ARG A 317 40.56 9.82 20.24
C ARG A 317 40.01 8.74 19.30
N ALA A 318 39.88 7.53 19.83
CA ALA A 318 39.12 6.44 19.25
C ALA A 318 37.64 6.83 19.07
N THR A 319 37.23 7.11 17.83
CA THR A 319 35.82 7.03 17.45
C THR A 319 35.45 5.55 17.28
N LYS A 320 34.63 5.04 18.20
CA LYS A 320 33.97 3.72 18.13
C LYS A 320 33.44 3.45 16.72
N LYS A 321 34.04 2.48 16.02
CA LYS A 321 33.40 1.83 14.87
C LYS A 321 32.35 0.87 15.43
N VAL A 322 31.10 1.06 15.02
CA VAL A 322 30.04 0.07 15.15
C VAL A 322 30.33 -0.99 14.09
N SER A 323 30.78 -2.17 14.51
CA SER A 323 30.92 -3.33 13.64
C SER A 323 29.56 -4.00 13.46
N PHE A 324 29.08 -4.07 12.22
CA PHE A 324 28.05 -5.01 11.80
C PHE A 324 28.71 -6.39 11.68
N LYS A 325 28.05 -7.44 12.19
CA LYS A 325 28.48 -8.84 12.03
C LYS A 325 28.22 -9.26 10.58
N ASP A 326 29.28 -9.59 9.86
CA ASP A 326 29.21 -10.38 8.64
C ASP A 326 28.89 -11.84 9.03
N TYR A 327 27.94 -12.46 8.32
CA TYR A 327 27.73 -13.90 8.39
C TYR A 327 28.68 -14.55 7.38
N GLU A 328 29.78 -15.12 7.86
CA GLU A 328 30.57 -16.07 7.09
C GLU A 328 29.87 -17.44 7.13
N GLN A 329 29.72 -18.01 5.94
CA GLN A 329 29.17 -19.33 5.68
C GLN A 329 30.38 -20.28 5.69
N GLU A 330 30.52 -21.09 6.73
CA GLU A 330 31.57 -22.12 6.82
C GLU A 330 30.98 -23.51 6.46
N ASP A 331 31.63 -24.17 5.51
CA ASP A 331 31.36 -25.54 5.10
C ASP A 331 31.78 -26.55 6.18
N HIS A 332 30.99 -27.61 6.28
CA HIS A 332 31.11 -28.72 7.21
C HIS A 332 32.45 -29.47 7.17
N VAL A 333 33.08 -29.67 8.34
CA VAL A 333 33.74 -30.94 8.70
C VAL A 333 33.44 -31.29 10.17
N THR A 334 33.25 -32.58 10.38
CA THR A 334 32.70 -33.30 11.53
C THR A 334 33.54 -33.29 12.81
N GLU A 335 32.82 -33.53 13.90
CA GLU A 335 33.20 -34.27 15.12
C GLU A 335 33.63 -33.54 16.41
N THR A 336 32.85 -33.89 17.44
CA THR A 336 33.06 -33.89 18.90
C THR A 336 32.76 -32.63 19.71
N GLU A 337 31.70 -32.79 20.51
CA GLU A 337 31.36 -32.12 21.76
C GLU A 337 32.44 -31.23 22.39
N LYS A 338 32.09 -29.95 22.52
CA LYS A 338 32.15 -29.19 23.78
C LYS A 338 31.37 -27.90 23.56
N VAL A 339 30.15 -27.85 24.10
CA VAL A 339 29.36 -26.62 24.21
C VAL A 339 30.13 -25.63 25.07
N LYS A 340 30.98 -24.79 24.44
CA LYS A 340 31.50 -23.58 25.06
C LYS A 340 30.32 -22.62 25.22
N LYS A 341 29.68 -22.65 26.39
CA LYS A 341 28.76 -21.58 26.77
C LYS A 341 29.61 -20.31 26.88
N ASP A 342 29.35 -19.33 26.03
CA ASP A 342 29.98 -18.01 26.09
C ASP A 342 29.56 -17.30 27.39
N TYR A 343 30.32 -17.55 28.46
CA TYR A 343 30.18 -16.78 29.68
C TYR A 343 30.72 -15.38 29.42
N THR A 344 29.91 -14.38 29.75
CA THR A 344 30.22 -13.01 29.41
C THR A 344 30.92 -12.27 30.55
N ARG A 345 30.90 -12.80 31.78
CA ARG A 345 31.58 -12.25 32.98
C ARG A 345 31.88 -13.32 34.04
N ILE A 346 32.80 -13.01 34.95
CA ILE A 346 33.09 -13.77 36.18
C ILE A 346 32.42 -13.10 37.38
N CYS A 347 31.81 -13.89 38.27
CA CYS A 347 31.12 -13.39 39.47
C CYS A 347 32.10 -12.86 40.51
N ALA A 348 31.93 -11.62 40.96
CA ALA A 348 32.86 -10.96 41.91
C ALA A 348 32.83 -11.50 43.36
N HIS A 349 32.10 -12.59 43.64
CA HIS A 349 32.00 -13.18 44.99
C HIS A 349 32.43 -14.64 45.03
N CYS A 350 32.13 -15.43 43.99
CA CYS A 350 32.41 -16.86 43.96
C CYS A 350 33.22 -17.29 42.74
N ASP A 351 33.71 -16.33 41.95
CA ASP A 351 34.53 -16.50 40.74
C ASP A 351 33.95 -17.45 39.68
N SER A 352 32.67 -17.80 39.79
CA SER A 352 31.98 -18.60 38.78
C SER A 352 31.69 -17.77 37.53
N PRO A 353 31.94 -18.32 36.32
CA PRO A 353 31.60 -17.66 35.08
C PRO A 353 30.08 -17.70 34.85
N PHE A 354 29.47 -16.60 34.41
CA PHE A 354 28.03 -16.49 34.19
C PHE A 354 27.66 -15.57 33.02
N ILE A 355 26.41 -15.67 32.56
CA ILE A 355 25.87 -14.83 31.47
C ILE A 355 25.19 -13.60 32.08
N HIS A 356 25.70 -12.40 31.80
CA HIS A 356 25.10 -11.17 32.30
C HIS A 356 23.85 -10.78 31.49
N LYS A 357 22.75 -10.38 32.17
CA LYS A 357 21.52 -9.90 31.53
C LYS A 357 21.56 -8.40 31.22
N THR A 358 22.33 -7.64 32.00
CA THR A 358 22.47 -6.18 31.87
C THR A 358 23.90 -5.75 32.15
N HIS A 359 24.33 -4.60 31.61
CA HIS A 359 25.71 -4.10 31.74
C HIS A 359 26.19 -3.90 33.19
N ASN A 360 25.26 -3.80 34.16
CA ASN A 360 25.54 -3.64 35.59
C ASN A 360 25.40 -4.94 36.40
N HIS A 361 25.12 -6.09 35.77
CA HIS A 361 25.01 -7.37 36.47
C HIS A 361 26.42 -7.88 36.84
N LYS A 362 26.74 -7.89 38.14
CA LYS A 362 28.08 -8.23 38.70
C LYS A 362 28.17 -9.59 39.41
N TYR A 363 27.03 -10.21 39.73
CA TYR A 363 26.97 -11.45 40.51
C TYR A 363 26.17 -12.51 39.75
N CYS A 364 26.58 -13.78 39.83
CA CYS A 364 25.89 -14.87 39.13
C CYS A 364 24.50 -15.18 39.71
N SER A 365 24.28 -14.86 40.99
CA SER A 365 23.02 -15.08 41.70
C SER A 365 22.74 -13.98 42.72
N ARG A 366 21.48 -13.87 43.14
CA ARG A 366 21.06 -12.95 44.23
C ARG A 366 21.74 -13.30 45.56
N ALA A 367 21.97 -14.59 45.84
CA ALA A 367 22.67 -15.04 47.04
C ALA A 367 24.11 -14.50 47.08
N CYS A 368 24.84 -14.59 45.97
CA CYS A 368 26.21 -14.04 45.87
C CYS A 368 26.24 -12.50 46.04
N MET A 369 25.21 -11.80 45.56
CA MET A 369 25.08 -10.35 45.79
C MET A 369 24.88 -10.01 47.27
N VAL A 370 24.03 -10.77 47.98
CA VAL A 370 23.74 -10.54 49.39
C VAL A 370 24.96 -10.85 50.25
N ALA A 371 25.60 -12.01 50.05
CA ALA A 371 26.81 -12.40 50.77
C ALA A 371 27.97 -11.42 50.55
N ALA A 372 28.16 -10.93 49.31
CA ALA A 372 29.16 -9.89 49.03
C ALA A 372 28.85 -8.54 49.70
N ARG A 373 27.57 -8.21 49.92
CA ARG A 373 27.17 -7.00 50.67
C ARG A 373 27.39 -7.17 52.16
N GLU A 374 27.12 -8.34 52.70
CA GLU A 374 27.36 -8.65 54.12
C GLU A 374 28.84 -8.65 54.45
N GLN A 375 29.70 -9.26 53.61
CA GLN A 375 31.16 -9.17 53.76
C GLN A 375 31.67 -7.72 53.73
N ARG A 376 31.12 -6.88 52.85
CA ARG A 376 31.51 -5.45 52.79
C ARG A 376 31.09 -4.67 54.03
N LYS A 377 29.95 -5.02 54.63
CA LYS A 377 29.48 -4.43 55.89
C LYS A 377 30.24 -4.95 57.11
N ALA A 378 30.78 -6.17 57.04
CA ALA A 378 31.60 -6.75 58.10
C ALA A 378 33.05 -6.24 58.07
N ASN A 379 33.53 -5.81 56.90
CA ASN A 379 34.87 -5.22 56.69
C ASN A 379 34.86 -3.69 56.78
N GLN A 380 33.72 -3.08 57.11
CA GLN A 380 33.57 -1.67 57.51
C GLN A 380 33.37 -1.63 59.02
#